data_AF-A0A6L3YK70-F1
#
_entry.id   AF-A0A6L3YK70-F1
#
_cell.length_a   1.000
_cell.length_b   1.000
_cell.length_c   1.000
_cell.angle_alpha   90.00
_cell.angle_beta   90.00
_cell.angle_gamma   90.00
#
_symmetry.space_group_name_H-M   'P 1'
#
loop_
_entity.id
_entity.type
_entity.pdbx_description
1 polymer ?
#
loop_
_entity_poly.entity_id
_entity_poly.type
_entity_poly.pdbx_seq_one_letter_code
_entity_poly.pdbx_strand_id
1 'polypeptide(L)'
;MTQPAAQRHLPVCLPPVADELLSSWISRHAAFYAVPPLVMLRHCLPEVRSLREADLHLSGDQEIRLARMFATEPAVVRRMTFANVAQSSRRMIAARPLQYCSSCSLGHREPGPTLRSQLLGWRITCPHCGDLFRELGGRELPSPFHQYRDAALRGEKLLDDEAERGIRTWTSPADIARLLLMRRAPLPPPREDELWRFRVLGAIIPDLDGIIAAEQENLPTPASPILRLRMRPALLAGVAIVERAGPEMLRMLRGHMMGDNRVRFTGTAENMIAKARRPKPSLQMQLI
;
A
#
# COMPACT_ATOMS: atom_id res chain seq x y z
N MET A 1 -31.53 -42.24 6.97
CA MET A 1 -30.05 -42.12 6.95
C MET A 1 -29.68 -41.18 5.82
N THR A 2 -29.45 -39.91 6.15
CA THR A 2 -29.03 -38.87 5.19
C THR A 2 -27.56 -39.07 4.90
N GLN A 3 -27.21 -39.39 3.65
CA GLN A 3 -25.81 -39.40 3.21
C GLN A 3 -25.19 -38.02 3.49
N PRO A 4 -23.99 -37.94 4.08
CA PRO A 4 -23.30 -36.67 4.19
C PRO A 4 -23.04 -36.16 2.78
N ALA A 5 -23.54 -34.97 2.46
CA ALA A 5 -23.24 -34.31 1.19
C ALA A 5 -21.72 -34.29 1.01
N ALA A 6 -21.23 -35.03 0.01
CA ALA A 6 -19.81 -35.14 -0.30
C ALA A 6 -19.20 -33.74 -0.29
N GLN A 7 -18.10 -33.57 0.46
CA GLN A 7 -17.40 -32.30 0.56
C GLN A 7 -17.02 -31.85 -0.86
N ARG A 8 -17.74 -30.86 -1.39
CA ARG A 8 -17.53 -30.30 -2.73
C ARG A 8 -16.25 -29.49 -2.72
N HIS A 9 -15.13 -30.17 -2.91
CA HIS A 9 -13.87 -29.57 -3.29
C HIS A 9 -13.78 -29.52 -4.82
N LEU A 10 -12.97 -28.61 -5.35
CA LEU A 10 -12.60 -28.65 -6.75
C LEU A 10 -11.78 -29.93 -7.03
N PRO A 11 -11.99 -30.60 -8.18
CA PRO A 11 -11.23 -31.81 -8.54
C PRO A 11 -9.71 -31.60 -8.60
N VAL A 12 -9.29 -30.41 -9.04
CA VAL A 12 -7.90 -29.97 -9.15
C VAL A 12 -7.73 -28.60 -8.51
N CYS A 13 -6.80 -28.50 -7.57
CA CYS A 13 -6.40 -27.25 -6.93
C CYS A 13 -4.93 -26.98 -7.24
N LEU A 14 -4.64 -25.85 -7.88
CA LEU A 14 -3.28 -25.38 -8.12
C LEU A 14 -2.71 -24.79 -6.82
N PRO A 15 -1.47 -25.13 -6.44
CA PRO A 15 -0.87 -24.58 -5.24
C PRO A 15 -0.72 -23.05 -5.35
N PRO A 16 -1.00 -22.31 -4.27
CA PRO A 16 -0.75 -20.87 -4.22
C PRO A 16 0.75 -20.59 -4.23
N VAL A 17 1.12 -19.48 -4.85
CA VAL A 17 2.50 -18.95 -4.81
C VAL A 17 2.62 -17.98 -3.62
N ALA A 18 3.82 -17.90 -3.04
CA ALA A 18 4.08 -16.97 -1.95
C ALA A 18 3.80 -15.52 -2.41
N ASP A 19 3.12 -14.74 -1.57
CA ASP A 19 2.66 -13.37 -1.88
C ASP A 19 1.70 -13.26 -3.08
N GLU A 20 1.17 -14.36 -3.61
CA GLU A 20 0.20 -14.31 -4.71
C GLU A 20 -1.08 -13.61 -4.30
N LEU A 21 -1.63 -12.79 -5.20
CA LEU A 21 -2.91 -12.11 -5.02
C LEU A 21 -4.07 -13.09 -5.24
N LEU A 22 -5.15 -12.98 -4.46
CA LEU A 22 -6.29 -13.90 -4.56
C LEU A 22 -6.86 -13.95 -5.97
N SER A 23 -7.07 -12.79 -6.60
CA SER A 23 -7.53 -12.70 -7.98
C SER A 23 -6.60 -13.37 -8.99
N SER A 24 -5.28 -13.35 -8.77
CA SER A 24 -4.30 -14.08 -9.58
C SER A 24 -4.49 -15.59 -9.44
N TRP A 25 -4.55 -16.06 -8.21
CA TRP A 25 -4.71 -17.48 -7.90
C TRP A 25 -6.02 -18.03 -8.46
N ILE A 26 -7.13 -17.28 -8.32
CA ILE A 26 -8.42 -17.60 -8.93
C ILE A 26 -8.31 -17.58 -10.46
N SER A 27 -7.61 -16.62 -11.06
CA SER A 27 -7.46 -16.54 -12.52
C SER A 27 -6.69 -17.73 -13.09
N ARG A 28 -5.67 -18.24 -12.39
CA ARG A 28 -4.96 -19.46 -12.79
C ARG A 28 -5.87 -20.69 -12.76
N HIS A 29 -6.70 -20.82 -11.73
CA HIS A 29 -7.70 -21.88 -11.67
C HIS A 29 -8.74 -21.73 -12.78
N ALA A 30 -9.25 -20.52 -13.00
CA ALA A 30 -10.23 -20.25 -14.03
C ALA A 30 -9.69 -20.58 -15.43
N ALA A 31 -8.42 -20.27 -15.70
CA ALA A 31 -7.73 -20.67 -16.92
C ALA A 31 -7.62 -22.20 -17.05
N PHE A 32 -7.28 -22.91 -15.97
CA PHE A 32 -7.23 -24.38 -15.96
C PHE A 32 -8.59 -25.03 -16.27
N TYR A 33 -9.67 -24.49 -15.71
CA TYR A 33 -11.04 -24.98 -15.93
C TYR A 33 -11.73 -24.37 -17.16
N ALA A 34 -11.04 -23.54 -17.94
CA ALA A 34 -11.59 -22.85 -19.11
C ALA A 34 -12.87 -22.03 -18.83
N VAL A 35 -12.92 -21.37 -17.66
CA VAL A 35 -14.03 -20.49 -17.26
C VAL A 35 -13.54 -19.05 -17.03
N PRO A 36 -14.40 -18.03 -17.10
CA PRO A 36 -14.02 -16.68 -16.72
C PRO A 36 -13.66 -16.57 -15.23
N PRO A 37 -12.61 -15.82 -14.84
CA PRO A 37 -12.18 -15.69 -13.43
C PRO A 37 -13.28 -15.28 -12.45
N LEU A 38 -14.15 -14.34 -12.83
CA LEU A 38 -15.26 -13.93 -11.97
C LEU A 38 -16.32 -15.03 -11.83
N VAL A 39 -16.54 -15.85 -12.86
CA VAL A 39 -17.44 -17.01 -12.81
C VAL A 39 -16.88 -18.06 -11.86
N MET A 40 -15.57 -18.32 -11.92
CA MET A 40 -14.90 -19.22 -10.99
C MET A 40 -15.04 -18.76 -9.53
N LEU A 41 -14.81 -17.46 -9.27
CA LEU A 41 -14.98 -16.90 -7.93
C LEU A 41 -16.45 -17.01 -7.44
N ARG A 42 -17.41 -16.67 -8.29
CA ARG A 42 -18.85 -16.71 -7.98
C ARG A 42 -19.39 -18.11 -7.78
N HIS A 43 -18.74 -19.14 -8.32
CA HIS A 43 -19.07 -20.52 -8.00
C HIS A 43 -18.98 -20.80 -6.48
N CYS A 44 -18.05 -20.12 -5.81
CA CYS A 44 -17.83 -20.24 -4.36
C CYS A 44 -18.55 -19.15 -3.58
N LEU A 45 -18.53 -17.92 -4.11
CA LEU A 45 -19.01 -16.70 -3.48
C LEU A 45 -19.96 -15.93 -4.42
N PRO A 46 -21.23 -16.34 -4.55
CA PRO A 46 -22.18 -15.75 -5.50
C PRO A 46 -22.36 -14.24 -5.37
N GLU A 47 -22.18 -13.71 -4.15
CA GLU A 47 -22.37 -12.30 -3.80
C GLU A 47 -21.26 -11.35 -4.31
N VAL A 48 -20.09 -11.87 -4.70
CA VAL A 48 -18.95 -11.03 -5.08
C VAL A 48 -19.20 -10.32 -6.41
N ARG A 49 -18.96 -9.01 -6.45
CA ARG A 49 -19.20 -8.17 -7.64
C ARG A 49 -18.00 -8.12 -8.56
N SER A 50 -16.78 -8.23 -8.02
CA SER A 50 -15.54 -8.21 -8.80
C SER A 50 -14.41 -8.96 -8.11
N LEU A 51 -13.40 -9.38 -8.88
CA LEU A 51 -12.16 -9.94 -8.31
C LEU A 51 -11.46 -8.94 -7.36
N ARG A 52 -11.46 -7.66 -7.73
CA ARG A 52 -10.79 -6.60 -6.96
C ARG A 52 -11.43 -6.39 -5.59
N GLU A 53 -12.75 -6.54 -5.51
CA GLU A 53 -13.46 -6.49 -4.22
C GLU A 53 -12.95 -7.59 -3.29
N ALA A 54 -12.86 -8.83 -3.79
CA ALA A 54 -12.33 -9.96 -3.04
C ALA A 54 -10.84 -9.80 -2.66
N ASP A 55 -10.03 -9.16 -3.52
CA ASP A 55 -8.66 -8.82 -3.17
C ASP A 55 -8.58 -7.84 -2.00
N LEU A 56 -9.49 -6.88 -1.91
CA LEU A 56 -9.46 -5.84 -0.88
C LEU A 56 -10.07 -6.32 0.44
N HIS A 57 -11.12 -7.13 0.37
CA HIS A 57 -11.84 -7.57 1.54
C HIS A 57 -12.59 -8.88 1.29
N LEU A 58 -12.44 -9.81 2.22
CA LEU A 58 -13.33 -10.95 2.39
C LEU A 58 -13.81 -10.97 3.85
N SER A 59 -15.06 -11.40 4.05
CA SER A 59 -15.53 -11.76 5.39
C SER A 59 -14.95 -13.11 5.83
N GLY A 60 -14.94 -13.39 7.13
CA GLY A 60 -14.46 -14.69 7.64
C GLY A 60 -15.21 -15.89 7.04
N ASP A 61 -16.53 -15.76 6.85
CA ASP A 61 -17.34 -16.82 6.23
C ASP A 61 -17.02 -17.00 4.74
N GLN A 62 -16.65 -15.92 4.03
CA GLN A 62 -16.20 -16.00 2.65
C GLN A 62 -14.82 -16.67 2.57
N GLU A 63 -13.90 -16.33 3.47
CA GLU A 63 -12.58 -16.96 3.58
C GLU A 63 -12.72 -18.48 3.82
N ILE A 64 -13.56 -18.89 4.77
CA ILE A 64 -13.81 -20.30 5.10
C ILE A 64 -14.42 -21.06 3.92
N ARG A 65 -15.39 -20.47 3.22
CA ARG A 65 -16.02 -21.11 2.05
C ARG A 65 -15.05 -21.31 0.90
N LEU A 66 -14.22 -20.29 0.59
CA LEU A 66 -13.16 -20.42 -0.41
C LEU A 66 -12.12 -21.47 0.01
N ALA A 67 -11.64 -21.39 1.24
CA ALA A 67 -10.66 -22.32 1.79
C ALA A 67 -11.14 -23.78 1.66
N ARG A 68 -12.40 -24.02 2.03
CA ARG A 68 -13.04 -25.32 1.86
C ARG A 68 -13.08 -25.72 0.38
N MET A 69 -13.65 -24.91 -0.52
CA MET A 69 -13.78 -25.29 -1.93
C MET A 69 -12.44 -25.63 -2.59
N PHE A 70 -11.39 -24.87 -2.28
CA PHE A 70 -10.06 -25.04 -2.87
C PHE A 70 -9.13 -25.96 -2.04
N ALA A 71 -9.66 -26.64 -1.02
CA ALA A 71 -8.89 -27.55 -0.15
C ALA A 71 -7.61 -26.91 0.42
N THR A 72 -7.73 -25.68 0.93
CA THR A 72 -6.64 -24.92 1.54
C THR A 72 -7.07 -24.36 2.90
N GLU A 73 -6.13 -23.82 3.67
CA GLU A 73 -6.42 -23.16 4.94
C GLU A 73 -6.98 -21.74 4.76
N PRO A 74 -7.96 -21.29 5.57
CA PRO A 74 -8.47 -19.91 5.53
C PRO A 74 -7.38 -18.85 5.70
N ALA A 75 -6.35 -19.15 6.52
CA ALA A 75 -5.21 -18.27 6.71
C ALA A 75 -4.39 -18.05 5.42
N VAL A 76 -4.34 -19.05 4.53
CA VAL A 76 -3.68 -18.91 3.22
C VAL A 76 -4.50 -17.99 2.31
N VAL A 77 -5.82 -18.20 2.24
CA VAL A 77 -6.73 -17.31 1.48
C VAL A 77 -6.62 -15.88 1.96
N ARG A 78 -6.66 -15.66 3.27
CA ARG A 78 -6.54 -14.34 3.88
C ARG A 78 -5.23 -13.65 3.51
N ARG A 79 -4.10 -14.35 3.53
CA ARG A 79 -2.78 -13.82 3.13
C ARG A 79 -2.69 -13.43 1.66
N MET A 80 -3.57 -13.97 0.79
CA MET A 80 -3.64 -13.57 -0.62
C MET A 80 -4.51 -12.33 -0.85
N THR A 81 -5.15 -11.79 0.19
CA THR A 81 -5.94 -10.55 0.13
C THR A 81 -5.24 -9.41 0.87
N PHE A 82 -5.80 -8.21 0.79
CA PHE A 82 -5.44 -7.03 1.59
C PHE A 82 -6.36 -6.84 2.79
N ALA A 83 -7.12 -7.86 3.20
CA ALA A 83 -8.07 -7.75 4.31
C ALA A 83 -7.37 -7.39 5.64
N ASN A 84 -6.11 -7.82 5.82
CA ASN A 84 -5.28 -7.49 6.97
C ASN A 84 -4.65 -6.09 6.90
N VAL A 85 -4.69 -5.41 5.74
CA VAL A 85 -4.07 -4.11 5.59
C VAL A 85 -4.81 -3.04 6.39
N ALA A 86 -4.08 -2.35 7.27
CA ALA A 86 -4.59 -1.25 8.07
C ALA A 86 -5.31 -0.20 7.22
N GLN A 87 -6.45 0.30 7.71
CA GLN A 87 -7.32 1.23 6.97
C GLN A 87 -6.58 2.50 6.49
N SER A 88 -5.61 3.00 7.26
CA SER A 88 -4.80 4.17 6.90
C SER A 88 -3.94 3.94 5.66
N SER A 89 -3.44 2.71 5.47
CA SER A 89 -2.56 2.32 4.37
C SER A 89 -3.30 1.86 3.12
N ARG A 90 -4.61 1.57 3.18
CA ARG A 90 -5.39 1.07 2.03
C ARG A 90 -5.36 2.00 0.80
N ARG A 91 -5.21 3.31 1.01
CA ARG A 91 -5.07 4.30 -0.08
C ARG A 91 -3.77 4.16 -0.86
N MET A 92 -2.79 3.43 -0.32
CA MET A 92 -1.51 3.14 -0.97
C MET A 92 -1.53 1.77 -1.68
N ILE A 93 -2.68 1.11 -1.83
CA ILE A 93 -2.83 -0.11 -2.62
C ILE A 93 -3.30 0.28 -4.03
N ALA A 94 -2.44 0.05 -5.02
CA ALA A 94 -2.74 0.34 -6.41
C ALA A 94 -3.83 -0.59 -6.96
N ALA A 95 -4.57 -0.12 -7.96
CA ALA A 95 -5.60 -0.93 -8.63
C ALA A 95 -5.02 -1.96 -9.62
N ARG A 96 -3.78 -1.76 -10.06
CA ARG A 96 -3.04 -2.63 -10.99
C ARG A 96 -1.60 -2.77 -10.49
N PRO A 97 -0.88 -3.84 -10.88
CA PRO A 97 0.55 -3.97 -10.61
C PRO A 97 1.31 -2.74 -11.11
N LEU A 98 2.15 -2.17 -10.26
CA LEU A 98 2.99 -1.01 -10.57
C LEU A 98 4.46 -1.38 -10.76
N GLN A 99 4.85 -2.55 -10.25
CA GLN A 99 6.23 -2.95 -10.12
C GLN A 99 6.39 -4.46 -10.20
N TYR A 100 7.60 -4.92 -10.47
CA TYR A 100 7.95 -6.33 -10.48
C TYR A 100 9.39 -6.53 -9.98
N CYS A 101 9.69 -7.70 -9.45
CA CYS A 101 11.05 -8.04 -9.02
C CYS A 101 11.71 -8.88 -10.11
N SER A 102 12.76 -8.36 -10.76
CA SER A 102 13.46 -9.11 -11.81
C SER A 102 13.94 -10.47 -11.30
N SER A 103 14.50 -10.53 -10.09
CA SER A 103 15.10 -11.75 -9.53
C SER A 103 14.06 -12.84 -9.25
N CYS A 104 12.87 -12.48 -8.75
CA CYS A 104 11.78 -13.43 -8.49
C CYS A 104 10.94 -13.74 -9.74
N SER A 105 10.94 -12.86 -10.75
CA SER A 105 10.17 -13.03 -11.99
C SER A 105 10.83 -13.99 -12.98
N LEU A 106 12.16 -14.18 -12.95
CA LEU A 106 12.92 -15.01 -13.91
C LEU A 106 12.45 -16.47 -14.04
N GLY A 107 11.70 -17.01 -13.06
CA GLY A 107 11.23 -18.40 -13.06
C GLY A 107 9.79 -18.62 -13.55
N HIS A 108 9.02 -17.58 -13.87
CA HIS A 108 7.59 -17.72 -14.16
C HIS A 108 7.33 -17.67 -15.68
N ARG A 109 6.60 -18.66 -16.22
CA ARG A 109 6.06 -18.59 -17.59
C ARG A 109 4.99 -17.50 -17.66
N GLU A 110 5.02 -16.68 -18.70
CA GLU A 110 4.05 -15.60 -18.86
C GLU A 110 2.65 -16.12 -19.27
N PRO A 111 1.56 -15.55 -18.72
CA PRO A 111 1.56 -14.58 -17.62
C PRO A 111 1.81 -15.27 -16.26
N GLY A 112 2.83 -14.80 -15.55
CA GLY A 112 3.14 -15.28 -14.21
C GLY A 112 2.10 -14.82 -13.16
N PRO A 113 2.13 -15.40 -11.95
CA PRO A 113 1.24 -14.99 -10.87
C PRO A 113 1.47 -13.51 -10.54
N THR A 114 0.37 -12.77 -10.35
CA THR A 114 0.42 -11.40 -9.84
C THR A 114 0.58 -11.45 -8.33
N LEU A 115 1.62 -10.77 -7.82
CA LEU A 115 1.94 -10.77 -6.38
C LEU A 115 1.35 -9.52 -5.70
N ARG A 116 0.92 -9.64 -4.45
CA ARG A 116 0.40 -8.54 -3.63
C ARG A 116 1.39 -7.38 -3.56
N SER A 117 2.67 -7.67 -3.34
CA SER A 117 3.74 -6.67 -3.26
C SER A 117 3.88 -5.82 -4.51
N GLN A 118 3.42 -6.28 -5.68
CA GLN A 118 3.44 -5.50 -6.92
C GLN A 118 2.43 -4.34 -6.90
N LEU A 119 1.42 -4.38 -6.02
CA LEU A 119 0.38 -3.36 -5.89
C LEU A 119 0.63 -2.43 -4.70
N LEU A 120 1.64 -2.68 -3.87
CA LEU A 120 1.91 -1.90 -2.66
C LEU A 120 2.74 -0.65 -2.96
N GLY A 121 2.12 0.52 -2.81
CA GLY A 121 2.74 1.83 -3.07
C GLY A 121 3.79 2.28 -2.06
N TRP A 122 3.93 1.59 -0.93
CA TRP A 122 4.97 1.84 0.08
C TRP A 122 6.22 0.98 -0.08
N ARG A 123 6.26 0.08 -1.07
CA ARG A 123 7.39 -0.83 -1.29
C ARG A 123 8.35 -0.29 -2.35
N ILE A 124 9.64 -0.38 -2.06
CA ILE A 124 10.77 -0.23 -2.99
C ILE A 124 11.64 -1.49 -3.05
N THR A 125 11.57 -2.36 -2.03
CA THR A 125 12.24 -3.67 -2.01
C THR A 125 11.25 -4.83 -2.11
N CYS A 126 11.69 -5.92 -2.74
CA CYS A 126 10.96 -7.17 -2.80
C CYS A 126 10.97 -7.86 -1.42
N PRO A 127 9.80 -8.24 -0.87
CA PRO A 127 9.74 -8.89 0.44
C PRO A 127 10.33 -10.31 0.45
N HIS A 128 10.59 -10.91 -0.72
CA HIS A 128 11.14 -12.27 -0.83
C HIS A 128 12.66 -12.31 -0.89
N CYS A 129 13.27 -11.53 -1.78
CA CYS A 129 14.72 -11.56 -2.00
C CYS A 129 15.45 -10.30 -1.50
N GLY A 130 14.72 -9.23 -1.13
CA GLY A 130 15.30 -7.95 -0.72
C GLY A 130 15.78 -7.06 -1.86
N ASP A 131 15.78 -7.54 -3.10
CA ASP A 131 16.19 -6.74 -4.26
C ASP A 131 15.23 -5.57 -4.51
N LEU A 132 15.75 -4.53 -5.18
CA LEU A 132 14.94 -3.38 -5.59
C LEU A 132 13.89 -3.81 -6.63
N PHE A 133 12.68 -3.32 -6.43
CA PHE A 133 11.65 -3.43 -7.45
C PHE A 133 12.02 -2.62 -8.71
N ARG A 134 11.46 -3.04 -9.84
CA ARG A 134 11.49 -2.31 -11.11
C ARG A 134 10.09 -1.85 -11.49
N GLU A 135 10.00 -0.73 -12.17
CA GLU A 135 8.71 -0.15 -12.58
C GLU A 135 8.14 -0.93 -13.77
N LEU A 136 6.85 -1.27 -13.71
CA LEU A 136 6.18 -2.00 -14.79
C LEU A 136 5.83 -1.03 -15.93
N GLY A 137 6.28 -1.34 -17.16
CA GLY A 137 5.97 -0.55 -18.36
C GLY A 137 6.62 0.84 -18.42
N GLY A 138 7.57 1.13 -17.53
CA GLY A 138 8.32 2.39 -17.49
C GLY A 138 9.75 2.25 -17.99
N ARG A 139 10.39 3.38 -18.32
CA ARG A 139 11.84 3.43 -18.55
C ARG A 139 12.54 3.17 -17.22
N GLU A 140 13.48 2.22 -17.19
CA GLU A 140 14.31 1.98 -16.02
C GLU A 140 15.19 3.21 -15.77
N LEU A 141 14.78 4.05 -14.83
CA LEU A 141 15.54 5.19 -14.36
C LEU A 141 15.86 4.99 -12.89
N PRO A 142 17.13 5.16 -12.48
CA PRO A 142 17.48 5.09 -11.08
C PRO A 142 16.74 6.18 -10.29
N SER A 143 16.54 5.93 -9.00
CA SER A 143 16.03 6.96 -8.10
C SER A 143 17.06 8.08 -7.97
N PRO A 144 16.66 9.35 -8.12
CA PRO A 144 17.57 10.47 -7.88
C PRO A 144 17.90 10.64 -6.39
N PHE A 145 17.14 10.01 -5.49
CA PHE A 145 17.24 10.14 -4.04
C PHE A 145 18.11 9.05 -3.39
N HIS A 146 19.19 8.64 -4.05
CA HIS A 146 20.10 7.59 -3.58
C HIS A 146 20.73 7.90 -2.20
N GLN A 147 20.99 9.18 -1.91
CA GLN A 147 21.48 9.67 -0.62
C GLN A 147 20.48 9.43 0.54
N TYR A 148 19.20 9.23 0.23
CA TYR A 148 18.15 8.97 1.22
C TYR A 148 17.81 7.48 1.36
N ARG A 149 18.57 6.57 0.74
CA ARG A 149 18.25 5.13 0.68
C ARG A 149 17.99 4.52 2.07
N ASP A 150 18.87 4.74 3.04
CA ASP A 150 18.71 4.14 4.37
C ASP A 150 17.48 4.68 5.11
N ALA A 151 17.17 5.97 4.94
CA ALA A 151 15.96 6.57 5.48
C ALA A 151 14.71 6.01 4.78
N ALA A 152 14.77 5.82 3.46
CA ALA A 152 13.69 5.24 2.69
C ALA A 152 13.40 3.78 3.10
N LEU A 153 14.43 2.96 3.35
CA LEU A 153 14.24 1.60 3.85
C LEU A 153 13.59 1.57 5.24
N ARG A 154 13.96 2.49 6.13
CA ARG A 154 13.27 2.65 7.41
C ARG A 154 11.81 3.07 7.22
N GLY A 155 11.53 3.98 6.29
CA GLY A 155 10.18 4.42 5.94
C GLY A 155 9.31 3.32 5.36
N GLU A 156 9.87 2.50 4.47
CA GLU A 156 9.21 1.29 3.94
C GLU A 156 8.82 0.37 5.10
N LYS A 157 9.77 0.08 6.00
CA LYS A 157 9.54 -0.80 7.15
C LYS A 157 8.44 -0.27 8.06
N LEU A 158 8.46 1.03 8.38
CA LEU A 158 7.42 1.67 9.21
C LEU A 158 6.03 1.53 8.59
N LEU A 159 5.90 1.78 7.29
CA LEU A 159 4.64 1.63 6.57
C LEU A 159 4.19 0.17 6.48
N ASP A 160 5.12 -0.75 6.27
CA ASP A 160 4.82 -2.18 6.19
C ASP A 160 4.39 -2.76 7.54
N ASP A 161 5.08 -2.39 8.62
CA ASP A 161 4.75 -2.81 9.98
C ASP A 161 3.37 -2.28 10.41
N GLU A 162 3.02 -1.04 10.06
CA GLU A 162 1.66 -0.55 10.24
C GLU A 162 0.67 -1.31 9.35
N ALA A 163 0.96 -1.43 8.05
CA ALA A 163 0.05 -1.97 7.07
C ALA A 163 -0.29 -3.43 7.38
N GLU A 164 0.71 -4.29 7.54
CA GLU A 164 0.53 -5.74 7.65
C GLU A 164 0.25 -6.20 9.10
N ARG A 165 0.79 -5.48 10.10
CA ARG A 165 0.79 -5.91 11.51
C ARG A 165 0.06 -4.93 12.45
N GLY A 166 -0.39 -3.78 11.95
CA GLY A 166 -1.02 -2.75 12.78
C GLY A 166 -0.06 -2.09 13.78
N ILE A 167 1.26 -2.28 13.62
CA ILE A 167 2.27 -1.73 14.52
C ILE A 167 2.42 -0.25 14.21
N ARG A 168 2.15 0.59 15.22
CA ARG A 168 2.27 2.05 15.14
C ARG A 168 3.23 2.54 16.20
N THR A 169 3.94 3.62 15.87
CA THR A 169 4.72 4.39 16.83
C THR A 169 3.81 5.44 17.50
N TRP A 170 4.12 6.73 17.41
CA TRP A 170 3.29 7.80 17.96
C TRP A 170 2.14 8.20 17.02
N THR A 171 2.26 7.94 15.71
CA THR A 171 1.18 8.19 14.74
C THR A 171 1.25 7.19 13.59
N SER A 172 0.30 7.25 12.65
CA SER A 172 0.29 6.42 11.45
C SER A 172 1.33 6.91 10.43
N PRO A 173 2.31 6.08 10.02
CA PRO A 173 3.21 6.41 8.92
C PRO A 173 2.47 6.71 7.61
N ALA A 174 1.33 6.06 7.35
CA ALA A 174 0.50 6.37 6.19
C ALA A 174 -0.16 7.75 6.29
N ASP A 175 -0.58 8.19 7.48
CA ASP A 175 -1.08 9.55 7.67
C ASP A 175 0.05 10.59 7.54
N ILE A 176 1.26 10.31 8.01
CA ILE A 176 2.44 11.15 7.73
C ILE A 176 2.65 11.26 6.22
N ALA A 177 2.71 10.13 5.51
CA ALA A 177 2.92 10.11 4.07
C ALA A 177 1.90 10.99 3.32
N ARG A 178 0.62 10.90 3.70
CA ARG A 178 -0.45 11.72 3.14
C ARG A 178 -0.28 13.20 3.45
N LEU A 179 0.09 13.53 4.69
CA LEU A 179 0.34 14.91 5.10
C LEU A 179 1.52 15.53 4.32
N LEU A 180 2.58 14.74 4.08
CA LEU A 180 3.75 15.18 3.30
C LEU A 180 3.43 15.47 1.84
N LEU A 181 2.37 14.85 1.29
CA LEU A 181 1.90 15.10 -0.07
C LEU A 181 0.89 16.25 -0.17
N MET A 182 0.64 17.01 0.90
CA MET A 182 -0.13 18.25 0.81
C MET A 182 0.65 19.32 0.04
N ARG A 183 -0.06 20.13 -0.75
CA ARG A 183 0.52 21.29 -1.45
C ARG A 183 0.87 22.39 -0.46
N ARG A 184 2.03 23.04 -0.61
CA ARG A 184 2.44 24.16 0.25
C ARG A 184 1.63 25.43 -0.02
N ALA A 185 1.32 25.72 -1.28
CA ALA A 185 0.49 26.84 -1.71
C ALA A 185 -0.93 26.40 -2.14
N PRO A 186 -1.97 27.24 -1.95
CA PRO A 186 -3.32 26.98 -2.42
C PRO A 186 -3.40 27.02 -3.96
N LEU A 187 -4.51 26.53 -4.51
CA LEU A 187 -4.87 26.68 -5.92
C LEU A 187 -6.04 27.69 -6.01
N PRO A 188 -6.02 28.67 -6.94
CA PRO A 188 -4.97 28.96 -7.93
C PRO A 188 -3.70 29.57 -7.29
N PRO A 189 -2.54 29.46 -7.96
CA PRO A 189 -1.28 29.99 -7.43
C PRO A 189 -1.34 31.52 -7.31
N PRO A 190 -0.72 32.13 -6.28
CA PRO A 190 -0.33 33.54 -6.35
C PRO A 190 0.62 33.69 -7.56
N ARG A 191 0.49 34.81 -8.29
CA ARG A 191 1.08 35.03 -9.62
C ARG A 191 2.55 34.57 -9.75
N GLU A 192 2.86 34.05 -10.94
CA GLU A 192 4.19 33.71 -11.52
C GLU A 192 5.05 32.59 -10.91
N ASP A 193 4.75 32.06 -9.72
CA ASP A 193 5.60 31.03 -9.11
C ASP A 193 5.06 29.58 -9.22
N GLU A 194 5.95 28.62 -9.57
CA GLU A 194 5.67 27.16 -9.59
C GLU A 194 5.39 26.55 -8.20
N LEU A 195 5.24 27.36 -7.15
CA LEU A 195 5.06 26.96 -5.76
C LEU A 195 3.87 26.02 -5.52
N TRP A 196 2.87 26.02 -6.40
CA TRP A 196 1.72 25.08 -6.34
C TRP A 196 2.12 23.63 -6.61
N ARG A 197 3.23 23.39 -7.32
CA ARG A 197 3.78 22.06 -7.60
C ARG A 197 4.43 21.44 -6.36
N PHE A 198 4.91 22.28 -5.45
CA PHE A 198 5.68 21.80 -4.31
C PHE A 198 4.81 21.26 -3.19
N ARG A 199 5.29 20.16 -2.60
CA ARG A 199 4.65 19.47 -1.50
C ARG A 199 5.37 19.79 -0.20
N VAL A 200 4.72 19.52 0.94
CA VAL A 200 5.40 19.59 2.26
C VAL A 200 6.65 18.73 2.27
N LEU A 201 6.62 17.60 1.55
CA LEU A 201 7.77 16.73 1.37
C LEU A 201 9.04 17.47 0.92
N GLY A 202 8.92 18.49 0.06
CA GLY A 202 10.07 19.28 -0.42
C GLY A 202 10.75 20.12 0.66
N ALA A 203 10.06 20.40 1.77
CA ALA A 203 10.69 21.05 2.94
C ALA A 203 11.55 20.07 3.77
N ILE A 204 11.39 18.76 3.59
CA ILE A 204 12.15 17.71 4.31
C ILE A 204 13.20 17.09 3.40
N ILE A 205 12.90 16.98 2.11
CA ILE A 205 13.76 16.45 1.06
C ILE A 205 14.08 17.63 0.14
N PRO A 206 15.15 18.42 0.42
CA PRO A 206 15.40 19.68 -0.27
C PRO A 206 15.56 19.54 -1.79
N ASP A 207 16.12 18.42 -2.25
CA ASP A 207 16.37 18.16 -3.67
C ASP A 207 15.07 17.88 -4.46
N LEU A 208 13.98 17.57 -3.78
CA LEU A 208 12.74 17.12 -4.41
C LEU A 208 12.12 18.20 -5.30
N ASP A 209 12.05 19.45 -4.84
CA ASP A 209 11.38 20.52 -5.57
C ASP A 209 12.13 20.84 -6.87
N GLY A 210 13.46 20.81 -6.85
CA GLY A 210 14.30 20.98 -8.05
C GLY A 210 14.10 19.86 -9.08
N ILE A 211 14.02 18.61 -8.63
CA ILE A 211 13.74 17.46 -9.51
C ILE A 211 12.33 17.56 -10.12
N ILE A 212 11.33 17.94 -9.33
CA ILE A 212 9.95 18.13 -9.82
C ILE A 212 9.89 19.21 -10.90
N ALA A 213 10.60 20.32 -10.72
CA ALA A 213 10.66 21.40 -11.69
C ALA A 213 11.36 20.93 -12.98
N ALA A 214 12.56 20.34 -12.84
CA ALA A 214 13.39 19.91 -13.96
C ALA A 214 12.71 18.83 -14.84
N GLU A 215 12.04 17.87 -14.21
CA GLU A 215 11.40 16.75 -14.91
C GLU A 215 9.92 17.00 -15.23
N GLN A 216 9.39 18.16 -14.83
CA GLN A 216 7.97 18.48 -14.90
C GLN A 216 7.06 17.40 -14.29
N GLU A 217 7.54 16.70 -13.25
CA GLU A 217 6.82 15.61 -12.61
C GLU A 217 5.59 16.12 -11.83
N ASN A 218 4.48 15.39 -11.92
CA ASN A 218 3.27 15.69 -11.16
C ASN A 218 3.12 14.73 -9.99
N LEU A 219 3.42 15.20 -8.78
CA LEU A 219 3.25 14.37 -7.59
C LEU A 219 1.77 14.09 -7.29
N PRO A 220 1.46 12.90 -6.74
CA PRO A 220 0.12 12.53 -6.31
C PRO A 220 -0.44 13.45 -5.21
N THR A 221 -1.72 13.27 -4.92
CA THR A 221 -2.42 13.96 -3.84
C THR A 221 -2.48 13.10 -2.57
N PRO A 222 -2.79 13.68 -1.40
CA PRO A 222 -3.01 12.93 -0.17
C PRO A 222 -4.16 11.90 -0.25
N ALA A 223 -5.03 11.99 -1.27
CA ALA A 223 -6.12 11.05 -1.48
C ALA A 223 -5.68 9.75 -2.17
N SER A 224 -4.63 9.82 -2.99
CA SER A 224 -4.04 8.69 -3.72
C SER A 224 -2.51 8.75 -3.61
N PRO A 225 -1.93 8.51 -2.42
CA PRO A 225 -0.53 8.78 -2.09
C PRO A 225 0.46 7.73 -2.64
N ILE A 226 0.33 7.34 -3.91
CA ILE A 226 1.19 6.36 -4.56
C ILE A 226 2.09 7.08 -5.57
N LEU A 227 3.39 7.13 -5.28
CA LEU A 227 4.39 7.71 -6.18
C LEU A 227 4.88 6.66 -7.19
N ARG A 228 5.40 7.13 -8.33
CA ARG A 228 6.23 6.32 -9.22
C ARG A 228 7.41 5.75 -8.45
N LEU A 229 7.85 4.56 -8.86
CA LEU A 229 8.80 3.76 -8.07
C LEU A 229 10.09 4.53 -7.76
N ARG A 230 10.66 5.22 -8.75
CA ARG A 230 11.88 6.03 -8.58
C ARG A 230 11.74 7.22 -7.62
N MET A 231 10.52 7.71 -7.41
CA MET A 231 10.23 8.85 -6.52
C MET A 231 9.83 8.42 -5.10
N ARG A 232 9.44 7.15 -4.90
CA ARG A 232 9.06 6.63 -3.57
C ARG A 232 10.14 6.81 -2.50
N PRO A 233 11.45 6.66 -2.78
CA PRO A 233 12.47 6.87 -1.77
C PRO A 233 12.39 8.23 -1.08
N ALA A 234 12.04 9.31 -1.78
CA ALA A 234 11.84 10.63 -1.16
C ALA A 234 10.70 10.60 -0.12
N LEU A 235 9.52 10.07 -0.50
CA LEU A 235 8.38 10.01 0.42
C LEU A 235 8.69 9.13 1.63
N LEU A 236 9.25 7.94 1.40
CA LEU A 236 9.58 7.00 2.47
C LEU A 236 10.63 7.57 3.42
N ALA A 237 11.66 8.25 2.89
CA ALA A 237 12.64 8.94 3.71
C ALA A 237 11.99 10.07 4.52
N GLY A 238 11.11 10.87 3.90
CA GLY A 238 10.35 11.91 4.60
C GLY A 238 9.51 11.36 5.75
N VAL A 239 8.83 10.23 5.54
CA VAL A 239 8.09 9.52 6.59
C VAL A 239 9.01 9.14 7.74
N ALA A 240 10.15 8.50 7.46
CA ALA A 240 11.10 8.09 8.49
C ALA A 240 11.71 9.29 9.27
N ILE A 241 11.98 10.40 8.58
CA ILE A 241 12.52 11.61 9.20
C ILE A 241 11.50 12.24 10.16
N VAL A 242 10.24 12.37 9.73
CA VAL A 242 9.16 12.93 10.56
C VAL A 242 8.84 12.01 11.73
N GLU A 243 8.76 10.70 11.48
CA GLU A 243 8.49 9.72 12.51
C GLU A 243 9.55 9.81 13.62
N ARG A 244 10.84 9.81 13.24
CA ARG A 244 11.97 9.92 14.18
C ARG A 244 12.01 11.25 14.93
N ALA A 245 11.71 12.36 14.25
CA ALA A 245 11.74 13.69 14.87
C ALA A 245 10.49 13.98 15.73
N GLY A 246 9.41 13.22 15.53
CA GLY A 246 8.20 13.30 16.34
C GLY A 246 7.27 14.47 15.98
N PRO A 247 6.27 14.74 16.86
CA PRO A 247 5.27 15.81 16.69
C PRO A 247 5.84 17.19 16.34
N GLU A 248 7.06 17.47 16.79
CA GLU A 248 7.66 18.80 16.73
C GLU A 248 8.05 19.14 15.29
N MET A 249 8.42 18.12 14.51
CA MET A 249 8.63 18.24 13.09
C MET A 249 7.34 18.68 12.37
N LEU A 250 6.17 18.16 12.74
CA LEU A 250 4.91 18.60 12.13
C LEU A 250 4.60 20.07 12.44
N ARG A 251 4.88 20.52 13.66
CA ARG A 251 4.69 21.94 14.02
C ARG A 251 5.64 22.86 13.28
N MET A 252 6.87 22.43 13.05
CA MET A 252 7.85 23.16 12.24
C MET A 252 7.40 23.25 10.77
N LEU A 253 6.95 22.14 10.19
CA LEU A 253 6.50 22.09 8.79
C LEU A 253 5.30 23.00 8.48
N ARG A 254 4.50 23.35 9.49
CA ARG A 254 3.45 24.38 9.36
C ARG A 254 3.99 25.71 8.83
N GLY A 255 5.23 26.09 9.18
CA GLY A 255 5.88 27.32 8.71
C GLY A 255 6.09 27.36 7.20
N HIS A 256 6.11 26.19 6.54
CA HIS A 256 6.27 26.07 5.09
C HIS A 256 4.93 26.05 4.33
N MET A 257 3.80 26.25 5.02
CA MET A 257 2.47 26.22 4.44
C MET A 257 1.89 27.63 4.28
N MET A 258 1.11 27.84 3.22
CA MET A 258 0.47 29.12 2.90
C MET A 258 -1.06 29.01 2.80
N GLY A 259 -1.76 30.10 3.13
CA GLY A 259 -3.21 30.24 2.98
C GLY A 259 -4.03 29.11 3.62
N ASP A 260 -5.11 28.72 2.95
CA ASP A 260 -6.03 27.67 3.41
C ASP A 260 -5.35 26.31 3.66
N ASN A 261 -4.30 26.01 2.89
CA ASN A 261 -3.56 24.76 3.08
C ASN A 261 -2.83 24.74 4.43
N ARG A 262 -2.40 25.90 4.95
CA ARG A 262 -1.84 26.01 6.31
C ARG A 262 -2.88 25.65 7.38
N VAL A 263 -4.12 26.10 7.22
CA VAL A 263 -5.22 25.78 8.15
C VAL A 263 -5.52 24.28 8.10
N ARG A 264 -5.68 23.71 6.90
CA ARG A 264 -5.94 22.27 6.71
C ARG A 264 -4.80 21.39 7.24
N PHE A 265 -3.55 21.78 7.00
CA PHE A 265 -2.38 21.08 7.50
C PHE A 265 -2.35 21.12 9.03
N THR A 266 -2.56 22.30 9.63
CA THR A 266 -2.55 22.47 11.09
C THR A 266 -3.63 21.61 11.73
N GLY A 267 -4.87 21.64 11.23
CA GLY A 267 -5.95 20.80 11.74
C GLY A 267 -5.64 19.30 11.64
N THR A 268 -5.04 18.86 10.53
CA THR A 268 -4.67 17.45 10.36
C THR A 268 -3.52 17.05 11.30
N ALA A 269 -2.47 17.87 11.36
CA ALA A 269 -1.29 17.65 12.20
C ALA A 269 -1.65 17.61 13.70
N GLU A 270 -2.40 18.58 14.20
CA GLU A 270 -2.79 18.61 15.61
C GLU A 270 -3.73 17.44 15.96
N ASN A 271 -4.60 17.00 15.03
CA ASN A 271 -5.39 15.78 15.24
C ASN A 271 -4.51 14.52 15.34
N MET A 272 -3.46 14.42 14.53
CA MET A 272 -2.49 13.31 14.63
C MET A 272 -1.76 13.33 15.97
N ILE A 273 -1.32 14.51 16.42
CA ILE A 273 -0.61 14.69 17.69
C ILE A 273 -1.53 14.42 18.89
N ALA A 274 -2.78 14.89 18.84
CA ALA A 274 -3.76 14.65 19.89
C ALA A 274 -4.08 13.15 20.04
N LYS A 275 -4.18 12.41 18.93
CA LYS A 275 -4.34 10.94 18.96
C LYS A 275 -3.14 10.24 19.57
N ALA A 276 -1.93 10.74 19.34
CA ALA A 276 -0.70 10.20 19.93
C ALA A 276 -0.67 10.32 21.46
N ARG A 277 -1.27 11.39 22.01
CA ARG A 277 -1.34 11.66 23.45
C ARG A 277 -2.41 10.86 24.18
N ARG A 278 -3.39 10.27 23.46
CA ARG A 278 -4.40 9.43 24.09
C ARG A 278 -3.75 8.12 24.50
N PRO A 279 -3.84 7.70 25.77
CA PRO A 279 -3.38 6.37 26.16
C PRO A 279 -4.11 5.34 25.30
N LYS A 280 -3.38 4.35 24.77
CA LYS A 280 -3.99 3.17 24.16
C LYS A 280 -4.95 2.60 25.22
N PRO A 281 -6.22 2.28 24.91
CA PRO A 281 -7.01 1.50 25.84
C PRO A 281 -6.21 0.23 26.12
N SER A 282 -5.88 0.05 27.39
CA SER A 282 -5.24 -1.16 27.87
C SER A 282 -6.11 -2.32 27.40
N LEU A 283 -5.52 -3.24 26.63
CA LEU A 283 -6.03 -4.60 26.50
C LEU A 283 -5.87 -5.29 27.87
N GLN A 284 -6.58 -4.80 28.89
CA GLN A 284 -6.71 -5.45 30.17
C GLN A 284 -8.12 -6.04 30.24
N MET A 285 -8.13 -7.37 30.19
CA MET A 285 -9.12 -8.29 30.74
C MET A 285 -10.52 -8.28 30.10
N GLN A 286 -10.62 -8.95 28.95
CA GLN A 286 -11.70 -9.92 28.74
C GLN A 286 -11.09 -11.33 28.89
N LEU A 287 -10.82 -11.70 30.13
CA LEU A 287 -10.65 -13.09 30.54
C LEU A 287 -11.69 -13.30 31.64
N ILE A 288 -12.77 -13.98 31.25
CA ILE A 288 -13.74 -14.78 32.02
C ILE A 288 -14.33 -14.10 33.26
#